data_AF-A0A7W9T4K0-F1
#
_entry.id   AF-A0A7W9T4K0-F1
#
_cell.length_a   1.000
_cell.length_b   1.000
_cell.length_c   1.000
_cell.angle_alpha   90.00
_cell.angle_beta   90.00
_cell.angle_gamma   90.00
#
_symmetry.space_group_name_H-M   'P 1'
#
loop_
_entity.id
_entity.type
_entity.pdbx_description
1 polymer ?
#
loop_
_entity_poly.entity_id
_entity_poly.type
_entity_poly.pdbx_seq_one_letter_code
_entity_poly.pdbx_strand_id
1 'polypeptide(L)'
;MKPVTVTVLATLLVLFTCSCNSAKPLKQVRWHDYTFQLSVLDGGPLTSDSWEVTARHTGLFGVREKLLFDTYGGPDLTDIQLEGAFLVLLADNYDGKPKRIALDLRQLDAFLQSPVRYQRYSLMQSNASYIEPDFIKTGRMIERTAR
;
A
#
# COMPACT_ATOMS: atom_id res chain seq x y z
N MET A 1 -50.52 30.50 30.83
CA MET A 1 -50.21 30.70 29.41
C MET A 1 -48.91 29.96 29.13
N LYS A 2 -48.98 28.86 28.37
CA LYS A 2 -47.88 27.90 28.13
C LYS A 2 -47.47 27.93 26.65
N PRO A 3 -46.22 27.59 26.32
CA PRO A 3 -45.50 28.09 25.15
C PRO A 3 -45.78 27.32 23.86
N VAL A 4 -45.47 28.00 22.74
CA VAL A 4 -45.51 27.54 21.36
C VAL A 4 -44.41 26.49 21.12
N THR A 5 -44.79 25.29 20.66
CA THR A 5 -43.86 24.26 20.21
C THR A 5 -43.71 24.36 18.69
N VAL A 6 -42.55 24.82 18.24
CA VAL A 6 -42.14 24.82 16.83
C VAL A 6 -41.58 23.43 16.51
N THR A 7 -42.33 22.63 15.76
CA THR A 7 -41.88 21.32 15.28
C THR A 7 -41.03 21.50 14.02
N VAL A 8 -39.73 21.75 14.20
CA VAL A 8 -38.72 21.54 13.17
C VAL A 8 -38.13 20.16 13.44
N LEU A 9 -38.44 19.16 12.61
CA LEU A 9 -37.56 17.99 12.40
C LEU A 9 -38.15 17.06 11.33
N ALA A 10 -37.69 17.19 10.09
CA ALA A 10 -37.67 16.09 9.12
C ALA A 10 -36.72 16.40 7.95
N THR A 11 -35.55 16.97 8.23
CA THR A 11 -34.43 16.89 7.28
C THR A 11 -33.74 15.57 7.59
N LEU A 12 -34.27 14.48 7.02
CA LEU A 12 -33.63 13.17 7.05
C LEU A 12 -32.34 13.28 6.25
N LEU A 13 -31.29 13.64 6.99
CA LEU A 13 -29.89 13.63 6.61
C LEU A 13 -29.61 12.31 5.87
N VAL A 14 -29.43 12.40 4.56
CA VAL A 14 -28.79 11.35 3.77
C VAL A 14 -27.42 11.17 4.39
N LEU A 15 -27.31 10.17 5.25
CA LEU A 15 -26.07 9.74 5.86
C LEU A 15 -25.12 9.40 4.73
N PHE A 16 -24.22 10.34 4.45
CA PHE A 16 -22.95 10.10 3.79
C PHE A 16 -22.35 8.85 4.42
N THR A 17 -22.48 7.70 3.76
CA THR A 17 -21.59 6.58 4.02
C THR A 17 -20.24 6.99 3.47
N CYS A 18 -19.53 7.82 4.22
CA CYS A 18 -18.08 7.88 4.19
C CYS A 18 -17.62 6.48 4.56
N SER A 19 -17.59 5.59 3.57
CA SER A 19 -16.83 4.37 3.63
C SER A 19 -15.39 4.84 3.74
N CYS A 20 -14.91 5.01 4.97
CA CYS A 20 -13.50 5.15 5.25
C CYS A 20 -12.87 3.90 4.66
N ASN A 21 -12.25 4.03 3.48
CA ASN A 21 -11.44 2.98 2.87
C ASN A 21 -10.27 2.70 3.80
N SER A 22 -10.49 1.88 4.82
CA SER A 22 -9.44 1.39 5.70
C SER A 22 -8.67 0.33 4.94
N ALA A 23 -7.34 0.46 4.89
CA ALA A 23 -6.47 -0.55 4.33
C ALA A 23 -6.77 -1.92 4.97
N LYS A 24 -7.04 -2.94 4.14
CA LYS A 24 -7.31 -4.31 4.56
C LYS A 24 -5.97 -5.05 4.63
N PRO A 25 -5.53 -5.55 5.80
CA PRO A 25 -4.30 -6.32 5.88
C PRO A 25 -4.45 -7.67 5.17
N LEU A 26 -3.46 -8.02 4.33
CA LEU A 26 -3.42 -9.27 3.58
C LEU A 26 -2.47 -10.29 4.20
N LYS A 27 -1.26 -9.84 4.57
CA LYS A 27 -0.19 -10.71 5.05
C LYS A 27 0.70 -9.94 6.01
N GLN A 28 1.23 -10.64 7.00
CA GLN A 28 2.27 -10.12 7.89
C GLN A 28 3.46 -11.07 7.96
N VAL A 29 4.66 -10.51 8.05
CA VAL A 29 5.90 -11.25 8.31
C VAL A 29 6.73 -10.51 9.35
N ARG A 30 7.56 -11.25 10.10
CA ARG A 30 8.38 -10.67 11.18
C ARG A 30 9.86 -10.90 10.94
N TRP A 31 10.65 -9.83 11.03
CA TRP A 31 12.10 -9.89 10.98
C TRP A 31 12.67 -9.05 12.12
N HIS A 32 13.42 -9.71 13.02
CA HIS A 32 13.86 -9.14 14.29
C HIS A 32 12.69 -8.47 15.08
N ASP A 33 12.88 -7.20 15.42
CA ASP A 33 11.92 -6.39 16.15
C ASP A 33 10.96 -5.66 15.24
N TYR A 34 10.86 -6.01 13.96
CA TYR A 34 9.90 -5.40 13.03
C TYR A 34 8.87 -6.41 12.54
N THR A 35 7.63 -5.95 12.50
CA THR A 35 6.53 -6.60 11.79
C THR A 35 6.26 -5.81 10.52
N PHE A 36 6.27 -6.50 9.39
CA PHE A 36 5.95 -5.96 8.07
C PHE A 36 4.56 -6.42 7.68
N GLN A 37 3.75 -5.52 7.14
CA GLN A 37 2.38 -5.80 6.75
C GLN A 37 2.17 -5.36 5.31
N LEU A 38 1.64 -6.29 4.50
CA LEU A 38 1.03 -5.97 3.22
C LEU A 38 -0.44 -5.68 3.46
N SER A 39 -0.90 -4.55 2.94
CA SER A 39 -2.30 -4.16 2.94
C SER A 39 -2.75 -3.75 1.54
N VAL A 40 -4.04 -3.94 1.27
CA VAL A 40 -4.70 -3.41 0.08
C VAL A 40 -5.70 -2.32 0.50
N LEU A 41 -5.62 -1.19 -0.16
CA LEU A 41 -6.63 -0.15 -0.14
C LEU A 41 -7.54 -0.43 -1.34
N ASP A 42 -8.74 -0.90 -1.02
CA ASP A 42 -9.79 -1.22 -1.99
C ASP A 42 -10.09 0.04 -2.81
N GLY A 43 -9.64 0.06 -4.07
CA GLY A 43 -10.13 1.06 -4.99
C GLY A 43 -11.59 0.72 -5.20
N GLY A 44 -12.53 1.59 -4.82
CA GLY A 44 -13.94 1.38 -5.13
C GLY A 44 -14.17 1.02 -6.62
N PRO A 45 -15.38 0.63 -7.04
CA PRO A 45 -15.66 -0.06 -8.31
C PRO A 45 -15.21 0.62 -9.62
N LEU A 46 -14.68 1.84 -9.57
CA LEU A 46 -14.16 2.63 -10.70
C LEU A 46 -12.67 3.01 -10.56
N THR A 47 -11.98 2.56 -9.51
CA THR A 47 -10.60 2.96 -9.19
C THR A 47 -9.70 1.74 -9.07
N SER A 48 -8.46 1.85 -9.56
CA SER A 48 -7.44 0.82 -9.38
C SER A 48 -7.14 0.59 -7.90
N ASP A 49 -6.82 -0.66 -7.55
CA ASP A 49 -6.32 -1.01 -6.24
C ASP A 49 -4.98 -0.31 -5.93
N SER A 50 -4.77 -0.06 -4.64
CA SER A 50 -3.49 0.43 -4.11
C SER A 50 -2.97 -0.56 -3.08
N TRP A 51 -1.70 -0.91 -3.17
CA TRP A 51 -1.04 -1.79 -2.22
C TRP A 51 -0.02 -1.02 -1.42
N GLU A 52 0.05 -1.31 -0.12
CA GLU A 52 0.98 -0.69 0.81
C GLU A 52 1.72 -1.76 1.59
N VAL A 53 3.02 -1.57 1.77
CA VAL A 53 3.85 -2.36 2.68
C VAL A 53 4.32 -1.44 3.78
N THR A 54 3.89 -1.70 5.01
CA THR A 54 4.26 -0.93 6.19
C THR A 54 5.16 -1.74 7.11
N ALA A 55 5.95 -1.04 7.93
CA ALA A 55 6.75 -1.60 9.00
C ALA A 55 6.34 -1.01 10.34
N ARG A 56 6.29 -1.87 11.35
CA ARG A 56 6.00 -1.52 12.74
C ARG A 56 7.01 -2.17 13.66
N HIS A 57 7.60 -1.37 14.55
CA HIS A 57 8.45 -1.90 15.62
C HIS A 57 7.60 -2.70 16.60
N THR A 58 8.04 -3.91 16.91
CA THR A 58 7.40 -4.89 17.79
C THR A 58 7.75 -4.52 19.23
N GLY A 59 6.76 -4.53 20.13
CA GLY A 59 6.98 -4.26 21.56
C GLY A 59 6.95 -2.78 21.97
N LEU A 60 6.84 -1.82 21.04
CA LEU A 60 6.62 -0.42 21.37
C LEU A 60 5.16 -0.04 21.11
N PHE A 61 4.34 -0.09 22.17
CA PHE A 61 2.98 0.43 22.13
C PHE A 61 3.01 1.92 21.77
N GLY A 62 2.25 2.31 20.73
CA GLY A 62 2.15 3.69 20.27
C GLY A 62 3.08 4.09 19.12
N VAL A 63 3.96 3.21 18.64
CA VAL A 63 4.74 3.48 17.42
C VAL A 63 3.83 3.37 16.20
N ARG A 64 3.77 4.46 15.43
CA ARG A 64 3.01 4.51 14.18
C ARG A 64 3.64 3.60 13.13
N GLU A 65 2.80 2.89 12.39
CA GLU A 65 3.21 2.16 11.20
C GLU A 65 3.84 3.13 10.20
N LYS A 66 4.98 2.74 9.63
CA LYS A 66 5.70 3.53 8.64
C LYS A 66 5.64 2.85 7.30
N LEU A 67 5.35 3.61 6.25
CA LEU A 67 5.34 3.10 4.88
C LEU A 67 6.77 2.79 4.43
N LEU A 68 6.93 1.65 3.74
CA LEU A 68 8.17 1.28 3.04
C LEU A 68 8.01 1.32 1.52
N PHE A 69 6.84 0.89 1.07
CA PHE A 69 6.54 0.72 -0.35
C PHE A 69 5.04 0.95 -0.56
N ASP A 70 4.68 1.77 -1.55
CA ASP A 70 3.32 1.81 -2.08
C ASP A 70 3.30 1.68 -3.61
N THR A 71 2.16 1.24 -4.12
CA THR A 71 1.89 1.14 -5.55
C THR A 71 0.41 1.33 -5.81
N TYR A 72 0.08 2.25 -6.72
CA TYR A 72 -1.27 2.49 -7.20
C TYR A 72 -1.36 2.17 -8.70
N GLY A 73 -2.26 1.26 -9.07
CA GLY A 73 -2.43 0.87 -10.48
C GLY A 73 -1.22 0.15 -11.08
N GLY A 74 -0.44 -0.56 -10.25
CA GLY A 74 0.59 -1.49 -10.70
C GLY A 74 2.03 -1.10 -10.31
N PRO A 75 2.88 -2.08 -9.92
CA PRO A 75 2.60 -3.52 -9.93
C PRO A 75 1.60 -3.95 -8.83
N ASP A 76 0.83 -5.00 -9.12
CA ASP A 76 -0.19 -5.55 -8.23
C ASP A 76 0.47 -6.55 -7.28
N LEU A 77 0.47 -6.25 -5.98
CA LEU A 77 1.14 -7.09 -4.98
C LEU A 77 0.22 -8.21 -4.49
N THR A 78 0.73 -9.43 -4.49
CA THR A 78 -0.03 -10.61 -4.06
C THR A 78 0.45 -11.21 -2.75
N ASP A 79 1.73 -11.04 -2.42
CA ASP A 79 2.26 -11.56 -1.16
C ASP A 79 3.52 -10.82 -0.70
N ILE A 80 3.88 -11.04 0.57
CA ILE A 80 5.19 -10.70 1.11
C ILE A 80 5.81 -11.90 1.84
N GLN A 81 7.13 -12.05 1.69
CA GLN A 81 7.89 -13.09 2.38
C GLN A 81 9.29 -12.62 2.75
N LEU A 82 9.94 -13.35 3.65
CA LEU A 82 11.31 -13.08 4.09
C LEU A 82 12.28 -14.09 3.49
N GLU A 83 13.37 -13.57 2.94
CA GLU A 83 14.48 -14.37 2.42
C GLU A 83 15.79 -13.82 2.99
N GLY A 84 16.20 -14.37 4.14
CA GLY A 84 17.38 -13.90 4.87
C GLY A 84 17.19 -12.46 5.34
N ALA A 85 17.96 -11.53 4.77
CA ALA A 85 17.87 -10.10 5.05
C ALA A 85 17.01 -9.32 4.05
N PHE A 86 16.28 -10.00 3.16
CA PHE A 86 15.42 -9.37 2.18
C PHE A 86 13.95 -9.55 2.52
N LEU A 87 13.18 -8.46 2.46
CA LEU A 87 11.73 -8.50 2.34
C LEU A 87 11.38 -8.56 0.86
N VAL A 88 10.79 -9.67 0.44
CA VAL A 88 10.41 -9.94 -0.95
C VAL A 88 8.93 -9.69 -1.11
N LEU A 89 8.58 -8.74 -1.97
CA LEU A 89 7.21 -8.47 -2.40
C LEU A 89 6.97 -9.27 -3.68
N LEU A 90 5.98 -10.15 -3.65
CA LEU A 90 5.53 -10.88 -4.82
C LEU A 90 4.48 -10.06 -5.54
N ALA A 91 4.67 -9.91 -6.85
CA ALA A 91 3.73 -9.24 -7.73
C ALA A 91 3.27 -10.20 -8.82
N ASP A 92 1.98 -10.12 -9.13
CA ASP A 92 1.42 -10.81 -10.27
C ASP A 92 1.86 -10.14 -11.57
N ASN A 93 1.89 -10.94 -12.63
CA ASN A 93 2.15 -10.43 -13.97
C ASN A 93 1.30 -11.17 -15.00
N TYR A 94 1.01 -10.49 -16.10
CA TYR A 94 0.25 -11.01 -17.23
C TYR A 94 0.96 -12.18 -17.94
N ASP A 95 2.28 -12.39 -17.71
CA ASP A 95 3.07 -13.49 -18.28
C ASP A 95 3.03 -14.78 -17.44
N GLY A 96 2.30 -14.80 -16.33
CA GLY A 96 2.13 -15.97 -15.46
C GLY A 96 3.39 -16.36 -14.65
N LYS A 97 4.46 -15.55 -14.68
CA LYS A 97 5.66 -15.77 -13.86
C LYS A 97 5.65 -14.81 -12.66
N PRO A 98 5.77 -15.32 -11.41
CA PRO A 98 5.78 -14.46 -10.24
C PRO A 98 6.96 -13.49 -10.32
N LYS A 99 6.68 -12.21 -10.19
CA LYS A 99 7.69 -11.15 -10.18
C LYS A 99 8.00 -10.77 -8.75
N ARG A 100 9.24 -10.33 -8.54
CA ARG A 100 9.82 -10.19 -7.21
C ARG A 100 10.43 -8.80 -7.08
N ILE A 101 10.01 -8.09 -6.05
CA ILE A 101 10.62 -6.82 -5.63
C ILE A 101 11.31 -7.11 -4.30
N ALA A 102 12.62 -6.93 -4.23
CA ALA A 102 13.37 -7.19 -3.01
C ALA A 102 13.76 -5.87 -2.33
N LEU A 103 13.46 -5.75 -1.03
CA LEU A 103 13.90 -4.66 -0.18
C LEU A 103 14.96 -5.22 0.79
N ASP A 104 16.18 -4.67 0.76
CA ASP A 104 17.24 -5.08 1.68
C ASP A 104 16.98 -4.48 3.06
N LEU A 105 16.59 -5.34 4.02
CA LEU A 105 16.25 -4.93 5.39
C LEU A 105 17.47 -4.45 6.19
N ARG A 106 18.70 -4.70 5.73
CA ARG A 106 19.90 -4.05 6.31
C ARG A 106 19.90 -2.54 6.09
N GLN A 107 19.13 -2.07 5.11
CA GLN A 107 18.94 -0.65 4.77
C GLN A 107 17.56 -0.15 5.22
N LEU A 108 16.89 -0.83 6.17
CA LEU A 108 15.52 -0.53 6.58
C LEU A 108 15.30 0.95 6.93
N ASP A 109 16.24 1.59 7.63
CA ASP A 109 16.13 3.00 7.99
C ASP A 109 16.02 3.92 6.77
N ALA A 110 16.70 3.60 5.66
CA ALA A 110 16.59 4.35 4.41
C ALA A 110 15.18 4.25 3.82
N PHE A 111 14.58 3.06 3.85
CA PHE A 111 13.19 2.85 3.40
C PHE A 111 12.18 3.55 4.32
N LEU A 112 12.41 3.56 5.64
CA LEU A 112 11.55 4.24 6.61
C LEU A 112 11.59 5.77 6.48
N GLN A 113 12.70 6.33 6.01
CA GLN A 113 12.85 7.77 5.76
C GLN A 113 12.32 8.16 4.38
N SER A 114 12.57 7.34 3.36
CA SER A 114 12.10 7.55 1.99
C SER A 114 11.48 6.26 1.43
N PRO A 115 10.15 6.10 1.54
CA PRO A 115 9.48 4.95 0.94
C PRO A 115 9.57 4.98 -0.58
N VAL A 116 9.53 3.79 -1.17
CA VAL A 116 9.40 3.61 -2.62
C VAL A 116 7.93 3.78 -3.00
N ARG A 117 7.65 4.53 -4.07
CA ARG A 117 6.28 4.81 -4.51
C ARG A 117 6.10 4.68 -6.00
N TYR A 118 5.07 3.93 -6.39
CA TYR A 118 4.65 3.77 -7.77
C TYR A 118 3.27 4.35 -8.04
N GLN A 119 3.14 5.03 -9.18
CA GLN A 119 1.86 5.40 -9.76
C GLN A 119 1.80 4.87 -11.20
N ARG A 120 0.92 3.89 -11.45
CA ARG A 120 0.75 3.23 -12.76
C ARG A 120 2.08 2.81 -13.37
N TYR A 121 2.84 1.97 -12.66
CA TYR A 121 4.18 1.51 -13.04
C TYR A 121 5.25 2.61 -13.19
N SER A 122 4.94 3.87 -12.86
CA SER A 122 5.91 4.98 -12.87
C SER A 122 6.45 5.18 -11.46
N LEU A 123 7.78 5.14 -11.33
CA LEU A 123 8.47 5.38 -10.07
C LEU A 123 8.38 6.87 -9.73
N MET A 124 7.54 7.21 -8.75
CA MET A 124 7.27 8.58 -8.31
C MET A 124 8.21 9.02 -7.20
N GLN A 125 8.54 8.10 -6.31
CA GLN A 125 9.47 8.31 -5.22
C GLN A 125 10.31 7.05 -5.05
N SER A 126 11.60 7.23 -4.78
CA SER A 126 12.51 6.12 -4.53
C SER A 126 13.49 6.46 -3.44
N ASN A 127 14.21 5.46 -2.96
CA ASN A 127 15.39 5.64 -2.13
C ASN A 127 16.62 5.05 -2.81
N ALA A 128 17.80 5.51 -2.40
CA ALA A 128 19.06 5.08 -3.00
C ALA A 128 19.36 3.59 -2.76
N SER A 129 18.75 2.97 -1.75
CA SER A 129 18.90 1.54 -1.43
C SER A 129 17.97 0.65 -2.26
N TYR A 130 17.07 1.24 -3.06
CA TYR A 130 16.13 0.52 -3.90
C TYR A 130 16.68 0.33 -5.30
N ILE A 131 16.67 -0.92 -5.77
CA ILE A 131 17.02 -1.28 -7.14
C ILE A 131 15.72 -1.67 -7.85
N GLU A 132 15.27 -0.82 -8.78
CA GLU A 132 14.06 -1.08 -9.56
C GLU A 132 14.20 -2.35 -10.42
N PRO A 133 13.34 -3.37 -10.22
CA PRO A 133 13.33 -4.57 -11.04
C PRO A 133 12.97 -4.30 -12.50
N ASP A 134 13.60 -5.04 -13.42
CA ASP A 134 13.42 -4.81 -14.86
C ASP A 134 11.99 -5.06 -15.36
N PHE A 135 11.23 -5.92 -14.69
CA PHE A 135 9.83 -6.18 -15.09
C PHE A 135 8.94 -4.94 -14.91
N ILE A 136 9.23 -4.09 -13.92
CA ILE A 136 8.48 -2.84 -13.70
C ILE A 136 8.81 -1.83 -14.82
N LYS A 137 10.09 -1.73 -15.18
CA LYS A 137 10.53 -0.90 -16.32
C LYS A 137 9.87 -1.35 -17.61
N THR A 138 9.77 -2.66 -17.83
CA THR A 138 9.15 -3.25 -19.02
C THR A 138 7.64 -3.02 -19.04
N GLY A 139 6.94 -3.22 -17.91
CA GLY A 139 5.51 -2.96 -17.79
C GLY A 139 5.15 -1.50 -18.13
N ARG A 140 5.98 -0.54 -17.69
CA ARG A 140 5.84 0.87 -18.05
C ARG A 140 5.91 1.12 -19.56
N MET A 141 6.72 0.36 -20.31
CA MET A 141 6.80 0.51 -21.77
C MET A 141 5.54 -0.01 -22.46
N ILE A 142 5.02 -1.16 -22.02
CA ILE A 142 3.82 -1.79 -22.61
C ILE A 142 2.59 -0.88 -22.45
N GLU A 143 2.38 -0.33 -21.25
CA GLU A 143 1.30 0.63 -20.96
C GLU A 143 1.35 1.89 -21.84
N ARG A 144 2.55 2.33 -22.23
CA ARG A 144 2.72 3.50 -23.12
C ARG A 144 2.40 3.20 -24.58
N THR A 145 2.59 1.96 -25.02
CA THR A 145 2.28 1.54 -26.40
C THR A 145 0.80 1.19 -26.58
N ALA A 146 0.10 0.86 -25.50
CA ALA A 146 -1.33 0.54 -25.51
C ALA A 146 -2.27 1.76 -25.52
N ARG A 147 -1.73 2.99 -25.49
CA ARG A 147 -2.48 4.26 -25.57
C ARG A 147 -2.19 4.98 -26.88
#